data_AF-A0A843GVJ0-F1
#
_entry.id   AF-A0A843GVJ0-F1
#
_cell.length_a   1.000
_cell.length_b   1.000
_cell.length_c   1.000
_cell.angle_alpha   90.00
_cell.angle_beta   90.00
_cell.angle_gamma   90.00
#
_symmetry.space_group_name_H-M   'P 1'
#
loop_
_entity.id
_entity.type
_entity.pdbx_description
1 polymer ?
#
loop_
_entity_poly.entity_id
_entity_poly.type
_entity_poly.pdbx_seq_one_letter_code
_entity_poly.pdbx_strand_id
1 'polypeptide(L)'
;MLTWYVFYEDFNARKIIITNIFKHSSFIEDIKKAITKYNKTLNEKEFWEKIDSILRYYYWSKAEAETVVTSLIHPEKCNDMKIDIYDQVKMNWDAFREYLWNHKNEIK
;
A
#
# COMPACT_ATOMS: atom_id res chain seq x y z
N MET A 1 1.89 13.60 -9.33
CA MET A 1 1.03 12.98 -8.30
C MET A 1 1.50 11.55 -8.19
N LEU A 2 1.87 11.08 -7.00
CA LEU A 2 2.33 9.71 -6.82
C LEU A 2 1.25 8.71 -7.24
N THR A 3 1.67 7.61 -7.82
CA THR A 3 0.80 6.54 -8.32
C THR A 3 1.35 5.18 -7.94
N TRP A 4 0.62 4.45 -7.11
CA TRP A 4 0.85 3.04 -6.88
C TRP A 4 -0.50 2.32 -6.83
N TYR A 5 -0.74 1.51 -7.86
CA TYR A 5 -2.04 0.91 -8.11
C TYR A 5 -2.17 -0.46 -7.47
N VAL A 6 -3.33 -0.70 -6.87
CA VAL A 6 -3.69 -1.94 -6.17
C VAL A 6 -5.17 -2.27 -6.43
N PHE A 7 -5.55 -3.51 -6.19
CA PHE A 7 -6.95 -3.91 -6.11
C PHE A 7 -7.56 -3.46 -4.78
N TYR A 8 -8.77 -2.95 -4.85
CA TYR A 8 -9.57 -2.45 -3.73
C TYR A 8 -11.04 -2.82 -3.94
N GLU A 9 -11.75 -3.17 -2.89
CA GLU A 9 -13.18 -3.43 -2.95
C GLU A 9 -13.97 -2.12 -2.79
N ASP A 10 -14.61 -1.67 -3.88
CA ASP A 10 -15.59 -0.59 -3.80
C ASP A 10 -16.90 -1.15 -3.25
N PHE A 11 -17.09 -1.02 -1.93
CA PHE A 11 -18.27 -1.50 -1.24
C PHE A 11 -19.58 -0.92 -1.81
N ASN A 12 -19.56 0.34 -2.27
CA ASN A 12 -20.74 0.98 -2.83
C ASN A 12 -21.09 0.40 -4.21
N ALA A 13 -20.07 0.18 -5.04
CA ALA A 13 -20.25 -0.37 -6.38
C ALA A 13 -20.28 -1.91 -6.42
N ARG A 14 -20.00 -2.58 -5.29
CA ARG A 14 -19.90 -4.05 -5.13
C ARG A 14 -19.00 -4.70 -6.18
N LYS A 15 -17.82 -4.12 -6.38
CA LYS A 15 -16.84 -4.62 -7.35
C LYS A 15 -15.41 -4.34 -6.89
N ILE A 16 -14.50 -5.18 -7.35
CA ILE A 16 -13.08 -4.92 -7.25
C ILE A 16 -12.73 -3.85 -8.30
N ILE A 17 -12.04 -2.80 -7.85
CA ILE A 17 -11.52 -1.73 -8.70
C ILE A 17 -10.00 -1.64 -8.54
N ILE A 18 -9.35 -1.04 -9.54
CA ILE A 18 -7.96 -0.61 -9.44
C ILE A 18 -7.96 0.82 -8.87
N THR A 19 -7.28 1.02 -7.75
CA THR A 19 -7.17 2.34 -7.12
C THR A 19 -5.71 2.68 -6.83
N ASN A 20 -5.41 3.98 -6.76
CA ASN A 20 -4.11 4.46 -6.34
C ASN A 20 -4.12 4.66 -4.83
N ILE A 21 -3.22 4.01 -4.09
CA ILE A 21 -3.15 4.13 -2.62
C ILE A 21 -2.86 5.57 -2.17
N PHE A 22 -2.20 6.37 -3.02
CA PHE A 22 -1.98 7.80 -2.79
C PHE A 22 -3.18 8.66 -3.19
N LYS A 23 -4.41 8.12 -3.27
CA LYS A 23 -5.64 8.93 -3.25
C LYS A 23 -6.18 9.12 -1.84
N HIS A 24 -5.80 8.27 -0.89
CA HIS A 24 -6.25 8.39 0.49
C HIS A 24 -5.52 9.56 1.16
N SER A 25 -6.27 10.62 1.50
CA SER A 25 -5.72 11.89 2.01
C SER A 25 -4.91 11.70 3.30
N SER A 26 -5.46 11.03 4.31
CA SER A 26 -4.77 10.83 5.59
C SER A 26 -3.51 9.95 5.46
N PHE A 27 -3.57 8.91 4.61
CA PHE A 27 -2.40 8.08 4.29
C PHE A 27 -1.25 8.92 3.72
N ILE A 28 -1.52 9.75 2.70
CA ILE A 28 -0.49 10.63 2.13
C ILE A 28 0.06 11.59 3.19
N GLU A 29 -0.80 12.17 4.02
CA GLU A 29 -0.40 13.11 5.04
C GLU A 29 0.54 12.47 6.08
N ASP A 30 0.30 11.22 6.45
CA ASP A 30 1.20 10.50 7.37
C ASP A 30 2.53 10.12 6.70
N ILE A 31 2.53 9.82 5.40
CA ILE A 31 3.77 9.63 4.61
C ILE A 31 4.57 10.94 4.56
N LYS A 32 3.93 12.09 4.33
CA LYS A 32 4.57 13.42 4.35
C LYS A 32 5.24 13.72 5.69
N LYS A 33 4.54 13.42 6.79
CA LYS A 33 5.09 13.59 8.14
C LYS A 33 6.31 12.69 8.35
N ALA A 34 6.28 11.45 7.87
CA ALA A 34 7.41 10.53 7.96
C ALA A 34 8.64 11.07 7.19
N ILE A 35 8.44 11.57 5.96
CA ILE A 35 9.52 12.17 5.14
C ILE A 35 10.07 13.44 5.79
N THR A 36 9.20 14.31 6.30
CA THR A 36 9.60 15.53 7.01
C THR A 36 10.42 15.20 8.25
N LYS A 37 10.05 14.15 8.98
CA LYS A 37 10.79 13.69 10.15
C LYS A 37 12.14 13.07 9.76
N TYR A 38 12.20 12.32 8.65
CA TYR A 38 13.45 11.80 8.10
C TYR A 38 14.44 12.89 7.75
N ASN A 39 14.00 13.95 7.06
CA ASN A 39 14.86 15.07 6.71
C ASN A 39 15.44 15.82 7.93
N LYS A 40 14.87 15.64 9.13
CA LYS A 40 15.31 16.31 10.36
C LYS A 40 16.10 15.40 11.29
N THR A 41 15.63 14.18 11.52
CA THR A 41 16.07 13.38 12.68
C THR A 41 16.10 11.86 12.51
N LEU A 42 15.36 11.25 11.58
CA LEU A 42 15.36 9.77 11.48
C LEU A 42 16.50 9.26 10.63
N ASN A 43 17.05 8.10 11.02
CA ASN A 43 17.89 7.32 10.12
C ASN A 43 17.04 6.51 9.11
N GLU A 44 17.68 5.96 8.09
CA GLU A 44 16.98 5.26 7.00
C GLU A 44 16.15 4.07 7.50
N LYS A 45 16.67 3.29 8.44
CA LYS A 45 15.98 2.12 8.99
C LYS A 45 14.68 2.54 9.69
N GLU A 46 14.76 3.52 10.58
CA GLU A 46 13.59 4.03 11.30
C GLU A 46 12.55 4.65 10.37
N PHE A 47 13.00 5.30 9.28
CA PHE A 47 12.10 5.82 8.26
C PHE A 47 11.30 4.71 7.59
N TRP A 48 11.95 3.63 7.13
CA TRP A 48 11.25 2.52 6.48
C TRP A 48 10.36 1.74 7.45
N GLU A 49 10.77 1.55 8.70
CA GLU A 49 9.92 0.98 9.75
C GLU A 49 8.65 1.83 9.97
N LYS A 50 8.79 3.17 9.91
CA LYS A 50 7.64 4.07 10.01
C LYS A 50 6.71 3.97 8.80
N ILE A 51 7.24 3.92 7.57
CA ILE A 51 6.42 3.75 6.35
C ILE A 51 5.68 2.40 6.38
N ASP A 52 6.37 1.33 6.77
CA ASP A 52 5.80 -0.02 6.91
C ASP A 52 4.68 -0.06 7.97
N SER A 53 4.86 0.65 9.09
CA SER A 53 3.80 0.86 10.10
C SER A 53 2.61 1.67 9.57
N ILE A 54 2.84 2.70 8.76
CA ILE A 54 1.76 3.50 8.14
C ILE A 54 0.96 2.62 7.18
N LEU A 55 1.63 1.86 6.30
CA LEU A 55 0.96 0.95 5.37
C LEU A 55 0.09 -0.08 6.12
N ARG A 56 0.62 -0.70 7.18
CA ARG A 56 -0.19 -1.61 8.01
C ARG A 56 -1.42 -0.94 8.58
N TYR A 57 -1.27 0.25 9.16
CA TYR A 57 -2.40 0.95 9.80
C TYR A 57 -3.56 1.21 8.84
N TYR A 58 -3.26 1.63 7.60
CA TYR A 58 -4.27 1.99 6.61
C TYR A 58 -4.81 0.79 5.83
N TYR A 59 -4.00 -0.24 5.59
CA TYR A 59 -4.30 -1.23 4.55
C TYR A 59 -4.21 -2.69 4.99
N TRP A 60 -3.74 -2.98 6.20
CA TRP A 60 -3.70 -4.34 6.71
C TRP A 60 -5.01 -4.70 7.41
N SER A 61 -5.59 -5.83 7.01
CA SER A 61 -6.80 -6.41 7.59
C SER A 61 -8.03 -5.47 7.59
N LYS A 62 -8.13 -4.58 6.58
CA LYS A 62 -9.32 -3.73 6.37
C LYS A 62 -10.24 -4.39 5.37
N ALA A 63 -11.53 -4.52 5.68
CA ALA A 63 -12.48 -5.22 4.82
C ALA A 63 -12.45 -4.71 3.37
N GLU A 64 -12.43 -3.40 3.16
CA GLU A 64 -12.40 -2.81 1.81
C GLU A 64 -11.04 -2.98 1.09
N ALA A 65 -9.98 -3.29 1.84
CA ALA A 65 -8.64 -3.53 1.31
C ALA A 65 -8.36 -5.02 1.08
N GLU A 66 -9.23 -5.92 1.54
CA GLU A 66 -9.07 -7.36 1.44
C GLU A 66 -9.59 -7.89 0.10
N THR A 67 -8.91 -8.89 -0.46
CA THR A 67 -9.32 -9.55 -1.70
C THR A 67 -8.89 -11.02 -1.66
N VAL A 68 -9.64 -11.88 -2.32
CA VAL A 68 -9.27 -13.29 -2.52
C VAL A 68 -8.64 -13.46 -3.90
N VAL A 69 -7.43 -14.00 -3.94
CA VAL A 69 -6.76 -14.43 -5.17
C VAL A 69 -6.99 -15.92 -5.36
N THR A 70 -7.47 -16.29 -6.54
CA THR A 70 -7.72 -17.68 -6.92
C THR A 70 -7.15 -17.99 -8.30
N SER A 71 -6.93 -19.29 -8.57
CA SER A 71 -6.46 -19.76 -9.87
C SER A 71 -7.62 -19.89 -10.85
N LEU A 72 -7.55 -19.19 -11.97
CA LEU A 72 -8.53 -19.37 -13.05
C LEU A 72 -8.35 -20.69 -13.82
N ILE A 73 -7.13 -21.24 -13.84
CA ILE A 73 -6.81 -22.46 -14.59
C ILE A 73 -7.16 -23.71 -13.77
N HIS A 74 -6.97 -23.64 -12.45
CA HIS A 74 -7.19 -24.76 -11.54
C HIS A 74 -7.90 -24.31 -10.25
N PRO A 75 -9.14 -23.77 -10.35
CA PRO A 75 -9.84 -23.17 -9.21
C PRO A 75 -10.09 -24.17 -8.07
N GLU A 76 -10.25 -25.46 -8.39
CA GLU A 76 -10.50 -26.49 -7.38
C GLU A 76 -9.23 -27.16 -6.83
N LYS A 77 -8.05 -26.88 -7.41
CA LYS A 77 -6.77 -27.49 -6.97
C LYS A 77 -5.84 -26.50 -6.30
N CYS A 78 -6.00 -25.22 -6.58
CA CYS A 78 -5.23 -24.16 -5.94
C CYS A 78 -6.03 -23.63 -4.75
N ASN A 79 -5.36 -23.46 -3.62
CA ASN A 79 -5.99 -22.83 -2.46
C ASN A 79 -6.19 -21.33 -2.74
N ASP A 80 -7.38 -20.85 -2.41
CA ASP A 80 -7.66 -19.42 -2.36
C ASP A 80 -6.75 -18.74 -1.34
N MET A 81 -6.18 -17.62 -1.73
CA MET A 81 -5.32 -16.81 -0.87
C MET A 81 -6.00 -15.48 -0.57
N LYS A 82 -6.32 -15.25 0.70
CA LYS A 82 -6.67 -13.92 1.17
C LYS A 82 -5.41 -13.04 1.15
N ILE A 83 -5.51 -11.89 0.51
CA ILE A 83 -4.53 -10.81 0.56
C ILE A 83 -5.23 -9.51 0.94
N ASP A 84 -4.46 -8.51 1.35
CA ASP A 84 -4.92 -7.12 1.38
C ASP A 84 -3.99 -6.15 0.62
N ILE A 85 -4.31 -4.86 0.62
CA ILE A 85 -3.46 -3.84 -0.02
C ILE A 85 -2.06 -3.80 0.59
N TYR A 86 -1.90 -4.06 1.89
CA TYR A 86 -0.58 -4.15 2.50
C TYR A 86 0.22 -5.30 1.89
N ASP A 87 -0.38 -6.49 1.75
CA ASP A 87 0.27 -7.63 1.09
C ASP A 87 0.64 -7.32 -0.37
N GLN A 88 -0.26 -6.67 -1.12
CA GLN A 88 -0.02 -6.25 -2.51
C GLN A 88 1.20 -5.32 -2.65
N VAL A 89 1.38 -4.38 -1.71
CA VAL A 89 2.56 -3.50 -1.67
C VAL A 89 3.80 -4.27 -1.23
N LYS A 90 3.69 -5.10 -0.18
CA LYS A 90 4.83 -5.85 0.39
C LYS A 90 5.41 -6.88 -0.56
N MET A 91 4.59 -7.45 -1.44
CA MET A 91 5.06 -8.37 -2.48
C MET A 91 6.16 -7.75 -3.36
N ASN A 92 6.14 -6.43 -3.55
CA ASN A 92 7.13 -5.69 -4.33
C ASN A 92 7.81 -4.59 -3.48
N TRP A 93 8.15 -4.93 -2.23
CA TRP A 93 8.57 -3.93 -1.24
C TRP A 93 9.77 -3.09 -1.67
N ASP A 94 10.81 -3.70 -2.24
CA ASP A 94 12.01 -2.96 -2.65
C ASP A 94 11.74 -1.98 -3.80
N ALA A 95 10.90 -2.38 -4.77
CA ALA A 95 10.45 -1.48 -5.84
C ALA A 95 9.59 -0.33 -5.29
N PHE A 96 8.74 -0.60 -4.29
CA PHE A 96 7.98 0.44 -3.61
C PHE A 96 8.90 1.42 -2.88
N ARG A 97 9.92 0.92 -2.18
CA ARG A 97 10.91 1.75 -1.47
C ARG A 97 11.66 2.66 -2.45
N GLU A 98 12.18 2.09 -3.53
CA GLU A 98 12.87 2.85 -4.57
C GLU A 98 11.95 3.92 -5.19
N TYR A 99 10.72 3.54 -5.54
CA TYR A 99 9.73 4.46 -6.09
C TYR A 99 9.47 5.63 -5.13
N LEU A 100 9.11 5.34 -3.87
CA LEU A 100 8.81 6.37 -2.90
C LEU A 100 10.02 7.26 -2.62
N TRP A 101 11.22 6.68 -2.56
CA TRP A 101 12.46 7.39 -2.34
C TRP A 101 12.78 8.39 -3.45
N ASN A 102 12.61 7.96 -4.70
CA ASN A 102 12.88 8.78 -5.87
C ASN A 102 11.88 9.94 -6.01
N HIS A 103 10.63 9.74 -5.56
CA HIS A 103 9.57 10.74 -5.69
C HIS A 103 9.26 11.49 -4.38
N LYS A 104 10.03 11.30 -3.30
CA LYS A 104 9.76 11.92 -1.98
C LYS A 104 9.62 13.44 -2.00
N ASN A 105 10.31 14.11 -2.93
CA ASN A 105 10.27 15.58 -3.07
C ASN A 105 9.02 16.09 -3.81
N GLU A 106 8.30 15.20 -4.49
CA GLU A 106 7.01 15.52 -5.14
C GLU A 106 5.85 15.51 -4.13
N ILE A 107 6.09 14.94 -2.95
CA ILE A 107 5.12 14.89 -1.86
C ILE A 107 5.18 16.21 -1.08
N LYS A 108 4.62 17.27 -1.68
CA LYS A 108 4.39 18.57 -1.02
C LYS A 108 3.05 18.56 -0.31
#